data_AF-A0A023G687-F1
#
_entry.id   AF-A0A023G687-F1
#
_cell.length_a   1.000
_cell.length_b   1.000
_cell.length_c   1.000
_cell.angle_alpha   90.00
_cell.angle_beta   90.00
_cell.angle_gamma   90.00
#
_symmetry.space_group_name_H-M   'P 1'
#
loop_
_entity.id
_entity.type
_entity.pdbx_description
1 polymer ?
#
loop_
_entity_poly.entity_id
_entity_poly.type
_entity_poly.pdbx_seq_one_letter_code
_entity_poly.pdbx_strand_id
1 'polypeptide(L)'
;ASVLNDVFSNCFSTSSVVELPIFRGYKYLPMYPVVVHSDGVAKIIDNLKVFLAAGIDNINTKFLKSTKMYSSIILAKIFQMSFESCELP
;
A
#
# COMPACT_ATOMS: atom_id res chain seq x y z
N ALA A 1 -24.08 -13.52 -34.48
CA ALA A 1 -23.20 -13.29 -33.31
C ALA A 1 -21.86 -12.63 -33.69
N SER A 2 -21.31 -12.83 -34.90
CA SER A 2 -20.03 -12.23 -35.32
C SER A 2 -20.06 -10.71 -35.43
N VAL A 3 -21.09 -10.15 -36.06
CA VAL A 3 -21.19 -8.69 -36.30
C VAL A 3 -21.16 -7.86 -35.01
N LEU A 4 -21.77 -8.35 -33.93
CA LEU A 4 -21.80 -7.64 -32.65
C LEU A 4 -20.42 -7.69 -31.97
N ASN A 5 -19.74 -8.84 -32.03
CA ASN A 5 -18.36 -8.97 -31.53
C ASN A 5 -17.36 -8.14 -32.33
N ASP A 6 -17.55 -8.03 -33.65
CA ASP A 6 -16.68 -7.25 -34.53
C ASP A 6 -16.85 -5.75 -34.28
N VAL A 7 -18.09 -5.27 -34.12
CA VAL A 7 -18.39 -3.87 -33.77
C VAL A 7 -17.86 -3.54 -32.37
N PHE A 8 -18.10 -4.42 -31.39
CA PHE A 8 -17.60 -4.23 -30.03
C PHE A 8 -16.06 -4.17 -30.01
N SER A 9 -15.39 -5.09 -30.71
CA SER A 9 -13.93 -5.11 -30.76
C SER A 9 -13.35 -3.88 -31.47
N ASN A 10 -13.97 -3.38 -32.53
CA ASN A 10 -13.47 -2.19 -33.22
C ASN A 10 -13.68 -0.89 -32.41
N CYS A 11 -14.80 -0.78 -31.69
CA CYS A 11 -15.09 0.40 -30.87
C CYS A 11 -14.31 0.45 -29.56
N PHE A 12 -13.96 -0.70 -28.97
CA PHE A 12 -13.40 -0.78 -27.63
C PHE A 12 -12.01 -1.44 -27.54
N SER A 13 -11.53 -2.08 -28.60
CA SER A 13 -10.23 -2.78 -28.62
C SER A 13 -9.20 -2.12 -29.55
N THR A 14 -9.53 -0.99 -30.19
CA THR A 14 -8.53 -0.16 -30.89
C THR A 14 -7.65 0.55 -29.86
N SER A 15 -6.72 -0.23 -29.30
CA SER A 15 -5.54 0.32 -28.66
C SER A 15 -4.72 0.94 -29.79
N SER A 16 -4.86 2.25 -30.02
CA SER A 16 -3.80 2.99 -30.69
C SER A 16 -2.52 2.63 -29.96
N VAL A 17 -1.46 2.27 -30.69
CA VAL A 17 -0.12 2.11 -30.11
C VAL A 17 0.25 3.48 -29.53
N VAL A 18 -0.15 3.71 -28.27
CA VAL A 18 0.27 4.86 -27.51
C VAL A 18 1.74 4.61 -27.29
N GLU A 19 2.59 5.38 -27.97
CA GLU A 19 4.00 5.44 -27.63
C GLU A 19 4.06 5.63 -26.12
N LEU A 20 4.51 4.58 -25.41
CA LEU A 20 4.67 4.65 -23.97
C LEU A 20 5.54 5.87 -23.70
N PRO A 21 5.14 6.76 -22.76
CA PRO A 21 5.89 7.96 -22.50
C PRO A 21 7.34 7.56 -22.23
N ILE A 22 8.25 8.03 -23.07
CA ILE A 22 9.67 7.73 -22.94
C ILE A 22 10.08 8.29 -21.58
N PHE A 23 10.37 7.39 -20.65
CA PHE A 23 10.84 7.77 -19.33
C PHE A 23 12.21 8.40 -19.50
N ARG A 24 12.24 9.73 -19.62
CA ARG A 24 13.49 10.48 -19.66
C ARG A 24 14.20 10.15 -18.35
N GLY A 25 15.38 9.55 -18.44
CA GLY A 25 16.20 9.23 -17.29
C GLY A 25 16.54 10.52 -16.55
N TYR A 26 15.77 10.83 -15.51
CA TYR A 26 16.06 11.97 -14.67
C TYR A 26 17.33 11.67 -13.88
N LYS A 27 18.30 12.59 -13.90
CA LYS A 27 19.52 12.51 -13.07
C LYS A 27 19.24 13.01 -11.66
N TYR A 28 18.29 12.40 -10.96
CA TYR A 28 18.09 12.66 -9.53
C TYR A 28 18.97 11.73 -8.72
N LEU A 29 19.40 12.21 -7.56
CA LEU A 29 20.03 11.35 -6.56
C LEU A 29 18.99 10.32 -6.07
N PRO A 30 19.41 9.08 -5.80
CA PRO A 30 18.52 8.09 -5.22
C PRO A 30 17.93 8.61 -3.91
N MET A 31 16.65 8.30 -3.67
CA MET A 31 15.99 8.67 -2.42
C MET A 31 16.69 7.99 -1.25
N TYR A 32 16.77 8.67 -0.11
CA TYR A 32 17.22 8.04 1.13
C TYR A 32 16.31 6.86 1.50
N PRO A 33 16.87 5.79 2.09
CA PRO A 33 16.07 4.65 2.51
C PRO A 33 15.02 5.09 3.52
N VAL A 34 13.79 4.63 3.31
CA VAL A 34 12.71 4.83 4.28
C VAL A 34 12.90 3.85 5.42
N VAL A 35 12.93 4.37 6.64
CA VAL A 35 13.07 3.57 7.86
C VAL A 35 11.84 3.75 8.72
N VAL A 36 11.19 2.64 9.08
CA VAL A 36 10.02 2.63 9.96
C VAL A 36 10.47 2.40 11.40
N HIS A 37 10.29 3.41 12.26
CA HIS A 37 10.63 3.32 13.68
C HIS A 37 9.41 2.94 14.54
N SER A 38 9.64 2.08 15.53
CA SER A 38 8.59 1.58 16.43
C SER A 38 7.97 2.65 17.33
N ASP A 39 8.70 3.71 17.67
CA ASP A 39 8.17 4.85 18.42
C ASP A 39 7.14 5.66 17.58
N GLY A 40 7.42 5.81 16.29
CA GLY A 40 6.48 6.40 15.32
C GLY A 40 5.21 5.56 15.22
N VAL A 41 5.34 4.23 15.10
CA VAL A 41 4.19 3.32 15.06
C VAL A 41 3.39 3.37 16.36
N ALA A 42 4.06 3.43 17.53
CA ALA A 42 3.37 3.56 18.81
C ALA A 42 2.53 4.86 18.89
N LYS A 43 3.07 5.98 18.40
CA LYS A 43 2.31 7.25 18.30
C LYS A 43 1.11 7.13 17.35
N ILE A 44 1.23 6.39 16.25
CA ILE A 44 0.10 6.14 15.35
C ILE A 44 -0.99 5.34 16.08
N ILE A 45 -0.61 4.28 16.80
CA ILE A 45 -1.54 3.46 17.60
C ILE A 45 -2.26 4.33 18.64
N ASP A 46 -1.55 5.23 19.33
CA ASP A 46 -2.15 6.14 20.31
C ASP A 46 -3.21 7.06 19.70
N ASN A 47 -3.04 7.47 18.45
CA ASN A 47 -3.96 8.35 17.73
C ASN A 47 -5.16 7.62 17.08
N LEU A 48 -5.23 6.28 17.17
CA LEU A 48 -6.38 5.53 16.65
C LEU A 48 -7.66 5.84 17.44
N LYS A 49 -8.79 5.93 16.74
CA LYS A 49 -10.11 6.05 17.37
C LYS A 49 -10.46 4.75 18.10
N VAL A 50 -10.83 4.87 19.38
CA VAL A 50 -11.08 3.73 20.27
C VAL A 50 -12.22 2.82 19.79
N PHE A 51 -13.22 3.39 19.12
CA PHE A 51 -14.45 2.71 18.70
C PHE A 51 -14.45 2.32 17.22
N LEU A 52 -13.35 1.76 16.73
CA LEU A 52 -13.31 1.17 15.39
C LEU A 52 -13.68 -0.32 15.47
N ALA A 53 -14.45 -0.77 14.48
CA ALA A 53 -14.68 -2.19 14.27
C ALA A 53 -13.34 -2.89 13.99
N ALA A 54 -13.19 -4.11 14.50
CA ALA A 54 -12.03 -4.92 14.20
C ALA A 54 -12.02 -5.34 12.73
N GLY A 55 -10.84 -5.50 12.16
CA GLY A 55 -10.66 -6.03 10.80
C GLY A 55 -10.87 -7.54 10.73
N ILE A 56 -10.44 -8.15 9.62
CA ILE A 56 -10.48 -9.60 9.41
C ILE A 56 -9.62 -10.39 10.42
N ASP A 57 -8.66 -9.71 11.05
CA ASP A 57 -7.79 -10.22 12.11
C ASP A 57 -8.46 -10.24 13.49
N ASN A 58 -9.68 -9.69 13.62
CA ASN A 58 -10.39 -9.49 14.87
C ASN A 58 -9.61 -8.69 15.93
N ILE A 59 -8.61 -7.89 15.53
CA ILE A 59 -7.86 -7.02 16.44
C ILE A 59 -8.61 -5.68 16.55
N ASN A 60 -9.09 -5.37 17.76
CA ASN A 60 -9.73 -4.08 18.03
C ASN A 60 -8.72 -3.03 18.53
N THR A 61 -9.08 -1.75 18.38
CA THR A 61 -8.22 -0.63 18.81
C THR A 61 -7.88 -0.66 20.29
N LYS A 62 -8.81 -1.10 21.16
CA LYS A 62 -8.57 -1.15 22.61
C LYS A 62 -7.45 -2.13 22.95
N PHE A 63 -7.47 -3.31 22.33
CA PHE A 63 -6.41 -4.31 22.47
C PHE A 63 -5.09 -3.76 21.93
N LEU A 64 -5.09 -3.23 20.71
CA LEU A 64 -3.88 -2.71 20.07
C LEU A 64 -3.23 -1.57 20.88
N LYS A 65 -4.02 -0.68 21.48
CA LYS A 65 -3.53 0.37 22.38
C LYS A 65 -2.94 -0.20 23.67
N SER A 66 -3.56 -1.23 24.24
CA SER A 66 -3.06 -1.88 25.46
C SER A 66 -1.74 -2.61 25.23
N THR A 67 -1.52 -3.15 24.03
CA THR A 67 -0.31 -3.88 23.64
C THR A 67 0.68 -3.05 22.83
N LYS A 68 0.48 -1.72 22.74
CA LYS A 68 1.16 -0.85 21.77
C LYS A 68 2.69 -0.96 21.76
N MET A 69 3.32 -1.15 22.93
CA MET A 69 4.78 -1.21 23.05
C MET A 69 5.36 -2.43 22.32
N TYR A 70 4.65 -3.56 22.36
CA TYR A 70 5.05 -4.79 21.68
C TYR A 70 4.54 -4.80 20.24
N SER A 71 3.29 -4.40 20.03
CA SER A 71 2.69 -4.34 18.69
C SER A 71 3.45 -3.39 17.77
N SER A 72 3.95 -2.27 18.27
CA SER A 72 4.69 -1.31 17.45
C SER A 72 6.02 -1.84 16.93
N ILE A 73 6.70 -2.71 17.68
CA ILE A 73 7.94 -3.37 17.26
C ILE A 73 7.67 -4.34 16.11
N ILE A 74 6.61 -5.14 16.25
CA ILE A 74 6.22 -6.13 15.25
C ILE A 74 5.73 -5.44 13.98
N LEU A 75 4.82 -4.46 14.11
CA LEU A 75 4.28 -3.70 12.99
C LEU A 75 5.36 -2.89 12.26
N ALA A 76 6.32 -2.30 12.98
CA ALA A 76 7.45 -1.61 12.34
C ALA A 76 8.26 -2.54 11.42
N LYS A 77 8.51 -3.80 11.84
CA LYS A 77 9.16 -4.80 10.99
C LYS A 77 8.33 -5.16 9.77
N ILE A 78 7.02 -5.41 9.95
CA ILE A 78 6.11 -5.76 8.85
C ILE A 78 6.07 -4.63 7.81
N PHE A 79 5.94 -3.38 8.25
CA PHE A 79 5.92 -2.22 7.36
C PHE A 79 7.27 -1.98 6.69
N GLN A 80 8.38 -2.21 7.40
CA GLN A 80 9.71 -2.14 6.81
C GLN A 80 9.89 -3.17 5.69
N MET A 81 9.47 -4.42 5.93
CA MET A 81 9.50 -5.48 4.91
C MET A 81 8.65 -5.12 3.69
N SER A 82 7.46 -4.55 3.91
CA SER A 82 6.56 -4.10 2.84
C SER A 82 7.21 -3.03 1.96
N PHE A 83 7.95 -2.10 2.58
CA PHE A 83 8.73 -1.09 1.86
C PHE A 83 9.87 -1.69 1.04
N GLU A 84 10.54 -2.69 1.57
CA GLU A 84 11.69 -3.34 0.92
C GLU A 84 11.27 -4.26 -0.23
N SER A 85 10.14 -4.95 -0.11
CA SER A 85 9.59 -5.81 -1.16
C SER A 85 8.72 -5.07 -2.19
N CYS A 86 8.34 -3.81 -1.91
CA CYS A 86 7.34 -3.07 -2.67
C CYS A 86 5.98 -3.79 -2.75
N GLU A 87 5.63 -4.56 -1.71
CA GLU A 87 4.37 -5.30 -1.60
C GLU A 87 3.60 -4.84 -0.35
N LEU A 88 2.28 -4.94 -0.39
CA LEU A 88 1.45 -4.62 0.78
C LEU A 88 1.50 -5.78 1.80
N PRO A 89 1.50 -5.46 3.11
CA PRO A 89 1.40 -6.47 4.16
C PRO A 89 0.02 -7.13 4.25
#